data_AF-A0A3L6E8X6-F1
#
_entry.id   AF-A0A3L6E8X6-F1
#
_cell.length_a   1.000
_cell.length_b   1.000
_cell.length_c   1.000
_cell.angle_alpha   90.00
_cell.angle_beta   90.00
_cell.angle_gamma   90.00
#
_symmetry.space_group_name_H-M   'P 1'
#
loop_
_entity.id
_entity.type
_entity.pdbx_description
1 polymer ?
#
loop_
_entity_poly.entity_id
_entity_poly.type
_entity_poly.pdbx_seq_one_letter_code
_entity_poly.pdbx_strand_id
1 'polypeptide(L)'
;MAAECHMQRKMRLFGFGMPEQGFFGIDISENKEQMAGLVASIHVLEGEPDEEKLEEELKNLVQENWEFRVRRVDKFDFIASFPDKGPLETYAKLNSLEMPIYRFRVKIEKTSVDPKASAELQSVWVKIFNIPEKAREKIIVKEVASLVGKPVTVDELSLIKDGPVRVQVCCVVILLASGGWWKYFSSKLDMN
;
A
#
# COMPACT_ATOMS: atom_id res chain seq x y z
N MET A 1 30.00 6.98 -15.27
CA MET A 1 30.20 5.52 -15.20
C MET A 1 28.85 4.87 -15.47
N ALA A 2 28.71 4.18 -16.61
CA ALA A 2 27.50 3.43 -16.92
C ALA A 2 27.61 2.04 -16.25
N ALA A 3 26.61 1.67 -15.46
CA ALA A 3 26.55 0.37 -14.83
C ALA A 3 25.85 -0.63 -15.77
N GLU A 4 26.46 -1.80 -15.98
CA GLU A 4 25.78 -2.93 -16.63
C GLU A 4 24.59 -3.37 -15.79
N CYS A 5 23.40 -3.40 -16.42
CA CYS A 5 22.14 -3.74 -15.76
C CYS A 5 22.01 -5.27 -15.64
N HIS A 6 22.73 -5.86 -14.68
CA HIS A 6 22.55 -7.26 -14.28
C HIS A 6 21.48 -7.37 -13.18
N MET A 7 20.24 -7.06 -13.50
CA MET A 7 19.11 -7.34 -12.62
C MET A 7 17.84 -7.60 -13.43
N GLN A 8 17.41 -8.86 -13.50
CA GLN A 8 16.11 -9.26 -14.07
C GLN A 8 14.93 -8.87 -13.15
N ARG A 9 14.93 -7.67 -12.58
CA ARG A 9 13.76 -7.13 -11.88
C ARG A 9 12.82 -6.51 -12.92
N LYS A 10 11.81 -7.26 -13.34
CA LYS A 10 10.84 -6.81 -14.35
C LYS A 10 9.79 -5.90 -13.70
N MET A 11 9.84 -4.61 -14.02
CA MET A 11 8.73 -3.68 -13.80
C MET A 11 7.56 -4.11 -14.69
N ARG A 12 6.37 -4.30 -14.10
CA ARG A 12 5.15 -4.64 -14.84
C ARG A 12 4.14 -3.50 -14.73
N LEU A 13 3.60 -3.07 -15.86
CA LEU A 13 2.41 -2.23 -15.92
C LEU A 13 1.22 -3.13 -15.56
N PHE A 14 0.45 -2.73 -14.56
CA PHE A 14 -0.75 -3.42 -14.15
C PHE A 14 -1.94 -2.80 -14.88
N GLY A 15 -2.13 -1.49 -14.87
CA GLY A 15 -3.15 -0.86 -15.71
C GLY A 15 -3.26 0.65 -15.55
N PHE A 16 -4.31 1.24 -16.10
CA PHE A 16 -4.59 2.68 -16.02
C PHE A 16 -5.87 2.90 -15.20
N GLY A 17 -5.73 3.22 -13.91
CA GLY A 17 -6.89 3.48 -13.05
C GLY A 17 -7.56 4.82 -13.32
N MET A 18 -6.83 5.73 -13.97
CA MET A 18 -7.31 7.01 -14.48
C MET A 18 -6.73 7.24 -15.88
N PRO A 19 -7.42 7.97 -16.77
CA PRO A 19 -6.84 8.41 -18.03
C PRO A 19 -5.47 9.05 -17.77
N GLU A 20 -4.45 8.64 -18.52
CA GLU A 20 -3.06 9.13 -18.44
C GLU A 20 -2.25 8.74 -17.20
N GLN A 21 -2.78 7.94 -16.26
CA GLN A 21 -2.02 7.46 -15.08
C GLN A 21 -2.00 5.93 -15.00
N GLY A 22 -0.82 5.35 -15.23
CA GLY A 22 -0.58 3.91 -15.12
C GLY A 22 -0.05 3.48 -13.74
N PHE A 23 -0.41 2.29 -13.31
CA PHE A 23 0.14 1.66 -12.10
C PHE A 23 1.23 0.66 -12.48
N PHE A 24 2.41 0.82 -11.89
CA PHE A 24 3.53 -0.07 -12.09
C PHE A 24 3.81 -0.83 -10.79
N GLY A 25 4.11 -2.11 -10.89
CA GLY A 25 4.60 -2.91 -9.77
C GLY A 25 5.95 -3.49 -10.11
N ILE A 26 6.86 -3.43 -9.14
CA ILE A 26 8.16 -4.09 -9.19
C ILE A 26 8.15 -5.13 -8.07
N ASP A 27 8.44 -6.37 -8.43
CA ASP A 27 8.63 -7.42 -7.44
C ASP A 27 10.05 -7.30 -6.89
N ILE A 28 10.17 -6.77 -5.68
CA ILE A 28 11.44 -6.62 -4.99
C ILE A 28 11.59 -7.87 -4.13
N SER A 29 12.43 -8.82 -4.58
CA SER A 29 12.82 -9.95 -3.73
C SER A 29 13.38 -9.38 -2.42
N GLU A 30 12.73 -9.70 -1.31
CA GLU A 30 13.06 -9.22 0.02
C GLU A 30 14.43 -9.77 0.43
N ASN A 31 15.47 -9.04 0.05
CA ASN A 31 16.80 -9.21 0.62
C ASN A 31 17.29 -7.86 1.15
N LYS A 32 16.45 -7.25 2.01
CA LYS A 32 16.79 -6.10 2.83
C LYS A 32 16.44 -6.39 4.28
N GLU A 33 17.12 -7.38 4.83
CA GLU A 33 17.48 -7.33 6.24
C GLU A 33 18.23 -6.00 6.46
N GLN A 34 17.58 -5.00 7.08
CA GLN A 34 18.22 -4.02 7.98
C GLN A 34 17.33 -2.84 8.46
N MET A 35 16.10 -2.64 7.97
CA MET A 35 15.19 -1.61 8.56
C MET A 35 13.78 -2.09 8.90
N ALA A 36 13.48 -3.37 8.72
CA ALA A 36 12.14 -3.95 8.91
C ALA A 36 11.65 -4.04 10.38
N GLY A 37 12.19 -3.24 11.31
CA GLY A 37 11.81 -3.30 12.72
C GLY A 37 12.05 -2.03 13.53
N LEU A 38 12.35 -0.91 12.89
CA LEU A 38 12.54 0.40 13.53
C LEU A 38 11.45 1.39 13.13
N VAL A 39 10.33 0.91 12.59
CA VAL A 39 9.24 1.75 12.15
C VAL A 39 8.08 1.61 13.13
N ALA A 40 7.50 2.74 13.48
CA ALA A 40 6.40 2.82 14.43
C ALA A 40 5.19 3.49 13.80
N SER A 41 4.01 2.93 14.05
CA SER A 41 2.75 3.66 13.90
C SER A 41 2.48 4.44 15.17
N ILE A 42 2.07 5.70 15.02
CA ILE A 42 1.75 6.62 16.10
C ILE A 42 0.31 7.08 15.90
N HIS A 43 -0.56 6.66 16.81
CA HIS A 43 -1.96 7.04 16.83
C HIS A 43 -2.19 8.12 17.89
N VAL A 44 -2.67 9.29 17.48
CA VAL A 44 -2.90 10.43 18.39
C VAL A 44 -4.29 10.35 19.01
N LEU A 45 -4.34 10.15 20.32
CA LEU A 45 -5.56 10.03 21.11
C LEU A 45 -6.10 11.41 21.51
N GLU A 46 -5.22 12.33 21.89
CA GLU A 46 -5.57 13.67 22.35
C GLU A 46 -4.57 14.71 21.82
N GLY A 47 -5.10 15.85 21.35
CA GLY A 47 -4.34 16.95 20.77
C GLY A 47 -4.65 17.24 19.30
N GLU A 48 -4.03 18.29 18.76
CA GLU A 48 -4.09 18.65 17.34
C GLU A 48 -2.76 18.28 16.67
N PRO A 49 -2.70 17.09 16.03
CA PRO A 49 -1.44 16.57 15.56
C PRO A 49 -0.99 17.23 14.26
N ASP A 50 0.30 17.48 14.20
CA ASP A 50 1.02 18.01 13.06
C ASP A 50 2.36 17.28 12.94
N GLU A 51 2.85 17.08 11.72
CA GLU A 51 4.07 16.31 11.47
C GLU A 51 5.30 16.95 12.13
N GLU A 52 5.41 18.29 12.07
CA GLU A 52 6.54 19.04 12.63
C GLU A 52 6.52 18.98 14.15
N LYS A 53 5.33 19.18 14.75
CA LYS A 53 5.15 19.12 16.21
C LYS A 53 5.44 17.73 16.75
N LEU A 54 4.99 16.68 16.05
CA LEU A 54 5.22 15.30 16.46
C LEU A 54 6.69 14.91 16.32
N GLU A 55 7.38 15.41 15.29
CA GLU A 55 8.82 15.20 15.15
C GLU A 55 9.62 15.87 16.28
N GLU A 56 9.26 17.10 16.67
CA GLU A 56 9.91 17.80 17.78
C GLU A 56 9.74 17.06 19.12
N GLU A 57 8.56 16.50 19.37
CA GLU A 57 8.29 15.64 20.54
C GLU A 57 9.16 14.39 20.55
N LEU A 58 9.26 13.70 19.41
CA LEU A 58 10.08 12.48 19.29
C LEU A 58 11.58 12.79 19.47
N LYS A 59 12.05 13.93 18.95
CA LYS A 59 13.43 14.41 19.17
C LYS A 59 13.71 14.63 20.65
N ASN A 60 12.78 15.25 21.37
CA ASN A 60 12.91 15.49 22.80
C ASN A 60 12.82 14.20 23.65
N LEU A 61 11.93 13.27 23.30
CA LEU A 61 11.68 12.07 24.10
C LEU A 61 12.68 10.93 23.84
N VAL A 62 13.19 10.83 22.61
CA VAL A 62 13.97 9.68 22.16
C VAL A 62 15.41 10.09 21.87
N GLN A 63 15.61 10.96 20.88
CA GLN A 63 16.95 11.37 20.45
C GLN A 63 16.91 12.64 19.57
N GLU A 64 17.56 13.72 20.00
CA GLU A 64 17.52 15.02 19.32
C GLU A 64 18.14 15.00 17.92
N ASN A 65 19.25 14.28 17.74
CA ASN A 65 20.02 14.24 16.50
C ASN A 65 19.52 13.21 15.48
N TRP A 66 18.36 12.59 15.71
CA TRP A 66 17.77 11.62 14.81
C TRP A 66 16.70 12.26 13.91
N GLU A 67 16.74 11.91 12.62
CA GLU A 67 15.70 12.28 11.67
C GLU A 67 14.57 11.24 11.71
N PHE A 68 13.54 11.49 12.54
CA PHE A 68 12.42 10.55 12.70
C PHE A 68 11.62 10.35 11.42
N ARG A 69 11.62 11.31 10.49
CA ARG A 69 10.87 11.23 9.22
C ARG A 69 9.40 10.91 9.48
N VAL A 70 8.80 11.72 10.33
CA VAL A 70 7.38 11.61 10.66
C VAL A 70 6.57 11.87 9.39
N ARG A 71 5.62 10.98 9.11
CA ARG A 71 4.72 11.11 7.98
C ARG A 71 3.30 10.78 8.39
N ARG A 72 2.36 11.61 7.96
CA ARG A 72 0.93 11.43 8.13
C ARG A 72 0.39 10.35 7.20
N VAL A 73 -0.35 9.41 7.77
CA VAL A 73 -1.10 8.37 7.05
C VAL A 73 -2.58 8.71 7.04
N ASP A 74 -3.11 9.18 8.18
CA ASP A 74 -4.50 9.63 8.32
C ASP A 74 -4.58 10.89 9.20
N LYS A 75 -5.78 11.35 9.56
CA LYS A 75 -5.95 12.55 10.38
C LYS A 75 -5.25 12.43 11.74
N PHE A 76 -5.27 11.26 12.36
CA PHE A 76 -4.66 11.00 13.67
C PHE A 76 -3.59 9.90 13.65
N ASP A 77 -3.29 9.33 12.49
CA ASP A 77 -2.32 8.24 12.33
C ASP A 77 -1.09 8.72 11.57
N PHE A 78 0.07 8.43 12.15
CA PHE A 78 1.38 8.82 11.65
C PHE A 78 2.33 7.62 11.67
N ILE A 79 3.34 7.65 10.81
CA ILE A 79 4.44 6.70 10.80
C ILE A 79 5.73 7.45 11.07
N ALA A 80 6.59 6.88 11.92
CA ALA A 80 7.92 7.42 12.20
C ALA A 80 8.98 6.32 12.22
N SER A 81 10.20 6.69 11.83
CA SER A 81 11.40 5.86 11.94
C SER A 81 12.15 6.15 13.23
N PHE A 82 12.52 5.10 13.95
CA PHE A 82 13.24 5.16 15.22
C PHE A 82 14.71 4.80 15.02
N PRO A 83 15.63 5.32 15.85
CA PRO A 83 17.05 5.01 15.77
C PRO A 83 17.34 3.57 16.22
N ASP A 84 16.65 3.11 17.26
CA ASP A 84 16.93 1.84 17.94
C ASP A 84 15.66 1.11 18.36
N LYS A 85 15.78 -0.22 18.51
CA LYS A 85 14.67 -1.06 18.95
C LYS A 85 14.26 -0.73 20.38
N GLY A 86 15.22 -0.48 21.29
CA GLY A 86 14.96 -0.32 22.73
C GLY A 86 13.87 0.71 23.09
N PRO A 87 14.00 1.98 22.66
CA PRO A 87 12.97 2.99 22.89
C PRO A 87 11.62 2.58 22.29
N LEU A 88 11.63 2.12 21.03
CA LEU A 88 10.42 1.67 20.34
C LEU A 88 9.71 0.52 21.07
N GLU A 89 10.44 -0.49 21.55
CA GLU A 89 9.85 -1.60 22.31
C GLU A 89 9.27 -1.17 23.65
N THR A 90 9.86 -0.14 24.26
CA THR A 90 9.41 0.40 25.53
C THR A 90 8.11 1.17 25.34
N TYR A 91 8.08 2.10 24.39
CA TYR A 91 6.87 2.86 24.10
C TYR A 91 5.75 2.01 23.52
N ALA A 92 6.08 0.97 22.73
CA ALA A 92 5.08 0.05 22.18
C ALA A 92 4.37 -0.81 23.24
N LYS A 93 4.93 -0.94 24.45
CA LYS A 93 4.26 -1.60 25.58
C LYS A 93 3.32 -0.66 26.33
N LEU A 94 3.44 0.65 26.14
CA LEU A 94 2.60 1.64 26.79
C LEU A 94 1.28 1.76 26.03
N ASN A 95 0.17 1.75 26.77
CA ASN A 95 -1.15 1.96 26.16
C ASN A 95 -1.35 3.43 25.71
N SER A 96 -0.65 4.35 26.36
CA SER A 96 -0.56 5.75 25.97
C SER A 96 0.75 6.36 26.46
N LEU A 97 1.32 7.25 25.67
CA LEU A 97 2.48 8.07 25.98
C LEU A 97 2.06 9.54 25.94
N GLU A 98 2.37 10.27 27.02
CA GLU A 98 2.16 11.71 27.08
C GLU A 98 3.41 12.42 26.57
N MET A 99 3.20 13.31 25.61
CA MET A 99 4.23 14.08 24.92
C MET A 99 4.23 15.52 25.47
N PRO A 100 5.30 15.95 26.15
CA PRO A 100 5.25 17.10 27.06
C PRO A 100 5.23 18.50 26.41
N ILE A 101 5.76 18.68 25.20
CA ILE A 101 5.93 20.01 24.56
C ILE A 101 4.55 20.56 24.15
N TYR A 102 3.77 19.76 23.44
CA TYR A 102 2.46 20.10 22.89
C TYR A 102 1.32 19.38 23.61
N ARG A 103 1.63 18.62 24.67
CA ARG A 103 0.67 17.86 25.49
C ARG A 103 -0.17 16.88 24.67
N PHE A 104 0.47 16.20 23.71
CA PHE A 104 -0.20 15.14 22.99
C PHE A 104 -0.30 13.89 23.86
N ARG A 105 -1.36 13.12 23.63
CA ARG A 105 -1.43 11.75 24.11
C ARG A 105 -1.46 10.83 22.92
N VAL A 106 -0.45 9.97 22.80
CA VAL A 106 -0.30 9.10 21.64
C VAL A 106 -0.18 7.65 22.05
N LYS A 107 -0.54 6.74 21.16
CA LYS A 107 -0.26 5.31 21.27
C LYS A 107 0.74 4.95 20.18
N ILE A 108 1.86 4.34 20.58
CA ILE A 108 2.91 3.92 19.65
C ILE A 108 2.81 2.40 19.48
N GLU A 109 2.82 1.92 18.25
CA GLU A 109 2.81 0.50 17.93
C GLU A 109 3.92 0.17 16.93
N LYS A 110 4.43 -1.06 16.97
CA LYS A 110 5.43 -1.50 15.99
C LYS A 110 4.76 -1.80 14.67
N THR A 111 5.37 -1.34 13.58
CA THR A 111 4.81 -1.51 12.25
C THR A 111 5.91 -1.96 11.27
N SER A 112 5.54 -2.86 10.36
CA SER A 112 6.42 -3.36 9.29
C SER A 112 6.23 -2.59 7.97
N VAL A 113 5.31 -1.62 7.93
CA VAL A 113 5.11 -0.71 6.79
C VAL A 113 6.34 0.17 6.64
N ASP A 114 6.95 0.16 5.46
CA ASP A 114 8.10 1.01 5.16
C ASP A 114 7.68 2.49 5.19
N PRO A 115 8.40 3.38 5.90
CA PRO A 115 8.01 4.78 6.05
C PRO A 115 8.05 5.55 4.72
N LYS A 116 8.79 5.07 3.71
CA LYS A 116 8.79 5.63 2.35
C LYS A 116 7.68 5.06 1.47
N ALA A 117 6.93 4.04 1.91
CA ALA A 117 5.85 3.47 1.13
C ALA A 117 4.68 4.46 1.02
N SER A 118 4.51 5.09 -0.14
CA SER A 118 3.52 6.15 -0.35
C SER A 118 2.07 5.72 -0.11
N ALA A 119 1.74 4.42 -0.21
CA ALA A 119 0.42 3.90 0.10
C ALA A 119 0.49 2.42 0.48
N GLU A 120 -0.42 1.98 1.34
CA GLU A 120 -0.65 0.56 1.59
C GLU A 120 -1.57 -0.01 0.49
N LEU A 121 -1.18 -1.15 -0.09
CA LEU A 121 -2.00 -1.87 -1.05
C LEU A 121 -3.08 -2.64 -0.29
N GLN A 122 -4.34 -2.36 -0.56
CA GLN A 122 -5.43 -3.17 -0.03
C GLN A 122 -5.74 -4.35 -0.95
N SER A 123 -5.99 -5.50 -0.33
CA SER A 123 -6.45 -6.69 -1.03
C SER A 123 -7.98 -6.71 -1.10
N VAL A 124 -8.53 -6.52 -2.30
CA VAL A 124 -9.98 -6.50 -2.53
C VAL A 124 -10.41 -7.62 -3.47
N TRP A 125 -11.63 -8.13 -3.30
CA TRP A 125 -12.24 -9.09 -4.20
C TRP A 125 -12.99 -8.36 -5.31
N VAL A 126 -12.53 -8.51 -6.55
CA VAL A 126 -13.19 -7.99 -7.75
C VAL A 126 -13.98 -9.10 -8.45
N LYS A 127 -15.10 -8.71 -9.07
CA LYS A 127 -15.93 -9.59 -9.91
C LYS A 127 -15.76 -9.19 -11.36
N ILE A 128 -15.37 -10.13 -12.21
CA ILE A 128 -15.26 -9.93 -13.65
C ILE A 128 -16.44 -10.61 -14.32
N PHE A 129 -17.20 -9.83 -15.09
CA PHE A 129 -18.41 -10.28 -15.77
C PHE A 129 -18.12 -10.56 -17.25
N ASN A 130 -18.96 -11.39 -17.87
CA ASN A 130 -18.95 -11.66 -19.32
C ASN A 130 -17.62 -12.23 -19.87
N ILE A 131 -16.91 -13.04 -19.07
CA ILE A 131 -15.73 -13.77 -19.56
C ILE A 131 -16.20 -14.95 -20.44
N PRO A 132 -15.79 -15.00 -21.73
CA PRO A 132 -16.07 -16.14 -22.60
C PRO A 132 -15.52 -17.43 -22.02
N GLU A 133 -16.20 -18.57 -22.23
CA GLU A 133 -15.81 -19.86 -21.66
C GLU A 133 -14.35 -20.24 -22.00
N LYS A 134 -13.92 -19.98 -23.24
CA LYS A 134 -12.54 -20.20 -23.70
C LYS A 134 -11.49 -19.34 -22.98
N ALA A 135 -11.91 -18.24 -22.38
CA ALA A 135 -11.06 -17.29 -21.65
C ALA A 135 -11.16 -17.46 -20.13
N ARG A 136 -11.97 -18.42 -19.62
CA ARG A 136 -12.08 -18.76 -18.19
C ARG A 136 -10.89 -19.60 -17.70
N GLU A 137 -9.70 -19.23 -18.14
CA GLU A 137 -8.46 -19.82 -17.66
C GLU A 137 -7.83 -18.90 -16.62
N LYS A 138 -7.23 -19.49 -15.58
CA LYS A 138 -6.58 -18.77 -14.49
C LYS A 138 -5.56 -17.75 -14.98
N ILE A 139 -4.79 -18.07 -16.02
CA ILE A 139 -3.77 -17.18 -16.57
C ILE A 139 -4.43 -15.94 -17.20
N ILE A 140 -5.41 -16.16 -18.09
CA ILE A 140 -6.12 -15.08 -18.79
C ILE A 140 -6.86 -14.18 -17.79
N VAL A 141 -7.52 -14.77 -16.81
CA VAL A 141 -8.24 -14.03 -15.75
C VAL A 141 -7.28 -13.17 -14.92
N LYS A 142 -6.07 -13.66 -14.63
CA LYS A 142 -5.04 -12.86 -13.94
C LYS A 142 -4.57 -11.69 -14.79
N GLU A 143 -4.39 -11.88 -16.10
CA GLU A 143 -4.03 -10.80 -17.02
C GLU A 143 -5.13 -9.74 -17.08
N VAL A 144 -6.40 -10.13 -17.16
CA VAL A 144 -7.52 -9.17 -17.12
C VAL A 144 -7.57 -8.44 -15.78
N ALA A 145 -7.41 -9.16 -14.67
CA ALA A 145 -7.37 -8.57 -13.33
C ALA A 145 -6.15 -7.65 -13.14
N SER A 146 -5.06 -7.88 -13.88
CA SER A 146 -3.87 -7.02 -13.84
C SER A 146 -4.20 -5.56 -14.15
N LEU A 147 -5.16 -5.32 -15.07
CA LEU A 147 -5.65 -4.00 -15.46
C LEU A 147 -6.17 -3.16 -14.29
N VAL A 148 -6.65 -3.81 -13.23
CA VAL A 148 -7.20 -3.16 -12.05
C VAL A 148 -6.19 -3.09 -10.91
N GLY A 149 -5.22 -3.99 -10.87
CA GLY A 149 -4.15 -4.02 -9.85
C GLY A 149 -3.37 -5.33 -9.87
N LYS A 150 -2.49 -5.57 -8.89
CA LYS A 150 -1.68 -6.80 -8.85
C LYS A 150 -2.57 -8.00 -8.49
N PRO A 151 -2.79 -8.99 -9.38
CA PRO A 151 -3.62 -10.14 -9.06
C PRO A 151 -2.90 -11.04 -8.05
N VAL A 152 -3.59 -11.40 -6.97
CA VAL A 152 -3.07 -12.26 -5.90
C VAL A 152 -3.58 -13.69 -6.12
N THR A 153 -4.89 -13.86 -6.03
CA THR A 153 -5.55 -15.17 -6.03
C THR A 153 -6.79 -15.14 -6.91
N VAL A 154 -7.05 -16.22 -7.63
CA VAL A 154 -8.29 -16.40 -8.42
C VAL A 154 -9.13 -17.45 -7.72
N ASP A 155 -10.43 -17.22 -7.57
CA ASP A 155 -11.36 -18.22 -7.04
C ASP A 155 -11.63 -19.29 -8.11
N GLU A 156 -11.02 -20.46 -7.97
CA GLU A 156 -11.09 -21.54 -8.97
C GLU A 156 -12.51 -22.08 -9.13
N LEU A 157 -13.33 -22.04 -8.07
CA LEU A 157 -14.73 -22.43 -8.15
C LEU A 157 -15.55 -21.47 -9.01
N SER A 158 -15.20 -20.18 -9.05
CA SER A 158 -15.86 -19.20 -9.92
C SER A 158 -15.48 -19.33 -11.39
N LEU A 159 -14.36 -19.99 -11.71
CA LEU A 159 -13.98 -20.28 -13.11
C LEU A 159 -14.92 -21.31 -13.73
N ILE A 160 -15.28 -22.33 -12.95
CA ILE A 160 -16.11 -23.47 -13.40
C ILE A 160 -17.59 -23.09 -13.45
N LYS A 161 -18.05 -22.25 -12.51
CA LYS A 161 -19.46 -21.87 -12.42
C LYS A 161 -19.86 -20.90 -13.52
N ASP A 162 -21.06 -21.09 -14.05
CA ASP A 162 -21.71 -20.09 -14.87
C ASP A 162 -22.00 -18.84 -14.02
N GLY A 163 -21.47 -17.68 -14.43
CA GLY A 163 -21.50 -16.45 -13.64
C GLY A 163 -20.16 -15.71 -13.55
N PRO A 164 -20.05 -14.67 -12.69
CA PRO A 164 -18.88 -13.82 -12.61
C PRO A 164 -17.70 -14.53 -11.94
N VAL A 165 -16.52 -14.35 -12.51
CA VAL A 165 -15.25 -14.85 -11.96
C VAL A 165 -14.77 -13.88 -10.88
N ARG A 166 -14.34 -14.42 -9.73
CA ARG A 166 -13.84 -13.62 -8.61
C ARG A 166 -12.33 -13.69 -8.55
N VAL A 167 -11.70 -12.52 -8.43
CA VAL A 167 -10.25 -12.39 -8.31
C VAL A 167 -9.93 -11.49 -7.15
N GLN A 168 -8.97 -11.88 -6.33
CA GLN A 168 -8.38 -11.05 -5.32
C GLN A 168 -7.25 -10.23 -5.94
N VAL A 169 -7.32 -8.91 -5.80
CA VAL A 169 -6.40 -7.96 -6.40
C VAL A 169 -5.87 -7.02 -5.32
N CYS A 170 -4.56 -6.77 -5.34
CA CYS A 170 -3.92 -5.72 -4.55
C CYS A 170 -3.93 -4.41 -5.35
N CYS A 171 -4.61 -3.39 -4.84
CA CYS A 171 -4.63 -2.05 -5.39
C CYS A 171 -4.57 -1.00 -4.27
N VAL A 172 -4.03 0.18 -4.57
CA VAL A 172 -4.18 1.33 -3.66
C VAL A 172 -5.65 1.70 -3.68
N VAL A 173 -6.31 1.77 -2.50
CA VAL A 173 -7.72 2.15 -2.47
C VAL A 173 -7.89 3.54 -3.05
N ILE A 174 -8.52 3.58 -4.20
CA ILE A 174 -9.28 4.72 -4.64
C ILE A 174 -10.73 4.27 -4.45
N LEU A 175 -11.52 5.04 -3.71
CA LEU A 175 -12.94 4.88 -3.39
C LEU A 175 -13.89 4.77 -4.61
N LEU A 176 -13.44 4.26 -5.76
CA LEU A 176 -14.13 4.27 -7.05
C LEU A 176 -14.30 2.89 -7.68
N ALA A 177 -14.40 1.81 -6.89
CA ALA A 177 -14.84 0.51 -7.44
C ALA A 177 -16.37 0.32 -7.41
N SER A 178 -17.12 1.24 -6.79
CA SER A 178 -18.58 1.17 -6.64
C SER A 178 -19.36 2.25 -7.42
N GLY A 179 -18.70 3.14 -8.15
CA GLY A 179 -19.34 4.12 -9.04
C GLY A 179 -19.19 3.72 -10.50
N GLY A 180 -20.30 3.52 -11.20
CA GLY A 180 -20.34 2.93 -12.54
C GLY A 180 -19.34 3.49 -13.56
N TRP A 181 -18.51 2.59 -14.10
CA TRP A 181 -17.78 2.79 -15.35
C TRP A 181 -18.09 1.63 -16.30
N TRP A 182 -19.34 1.56 -16.74
CA TRP A 182 -19.65 1.10 -18.09
C TRP A 182 -19.94 2.36 -18.90
N LYS A 183 -18.95 2.86 -19.67
CA LYS A 183 -19.18 3.51 -20.96
C LYS A 183 -17.86 3.89 -21.65
N TYR A 184 -17.78 3.44 -22.91
CA TYR A 184 -16.78 3.70 -23.95
C TYR A 184 -15.43 2.94 -23.89
N PHE A 185 -15.45 1.74 -24.47
CA PHE A 185 -14.55 1.47 -25.59
C PHE A 185 -15.35 0.88 -26.75
N SER A 186 -15.93 1.76 -27.57
CA SER A 186 -16.26 1.42 -28.95
C SER A 186 -15.01 1.71 -29.76
N SER A 187 -14.20 0.68 -30.00
CA SER A 187 -13.38 0.67 -31.21
C SER A 187 -14.17 -0.14 -32.24
N LYS A 188 -14.87 0.60 -33.10
CA LYS A 188 -15.16 0.15 -34.46
C LYS A 188 -13.83 -0.28 -35.06
N LEU A 189 -13.60 -1.59 -35.15
CA LEU A 189 -12.75 -2.16 -36.17
C LEU A 189 -13.66 -2.41 -37.37
N ASP A 190 -14.00 -1.33 -38.05
CA ASP A 190 -14.27 -1.39 -39.48
C ASP A 190 -12.89 -1.62 -40.13
N MET A 191 -12.66 -2.82 -40.63
CA MET A 191 -11.66 -3.10 -41.67
C MET A 191 -12.06 -4.40 -42.37
N ASN A 192 -12.60 -4.23 -43.58
CA ASN A 192 -12.85 -5.17 -44.69
C ASN A 192 -12.66 -6.67 -44.45
#